data_AF-A0A7C3U0G6-F1
#
_entry.id   AF-A0A7C3U0G6-F1
#
_cell.length_a   1.000
_cell.length_b   1.000
_cell.length_c   1.000
_cell.angle_alpha   90.00
_cell.angle_beta   90.00
_cell.angle_gamma   90.00
#
_symmetry.space_group_name_H-M   'P 1'
#
loop_
_entity.id
_entity.type
_entity.pdbx_description
1 polymer ?
#
loop_
_entity_poly.entity_id
_entity_poly.type
_entity_poly.pdbx_seq_one_letter_code
_entity_poly.pdbx_strand_id
1 'polypeptide(L)' 'MSRPHTMRAIVCYGPEDYRLEERPVPQPGPGEVLVRVKLAGI' A
#
# COMPACT_ATOMS: atom_id res chain seq x y z
N MET A 1 -18.66 4.45 -3.90
CA MET A 1 -17.42 5.27 -3.78
C MET A 1 -16.34 4.61 -4.62
N SER A 2 -15.73 5.32 -5.57
CA SER A 2 -14.66 4.75 -6.42
C SER A 2 -13.37 4.53 -5.63
N ARG A 3 -12.62 3.47 -5.97
CA ARG A 3 -11.29 3.18 -5.42
C ARG A 3 -10.25 3.97 -6.23
N PRO A 4 -9.21 4.56 -5.60
CA PRO A 4 -8.13 5.21 -6.35
C PRO A 4 -7.32 4.18 -7.15
N HIS A 5 -6.66 4.64 -8.21
CA HIS A 5 -5.78 3.79 -9.02
C HIS A 5 -4.42 3.56 -8.34
N THR A 6 -3.98 4.52 -7.52
CA THR A 6 -2.73 4.45 -6.75
C THR A 6 -2.97 4.65 -5.25
N MET A 7 -1.97 4.26 -4.46
CA MET A 7 -1.87 4.47 -3.02
C MET A 7 -0.44 4.87 -2.66
N ARG A 8 -0.31 5.62 -1.57
CA ARG A 8 0.99 5.86 -0.94
C ARG A 8 1.45 4.64 -0.16
N ALA A 9 2.70 4.25 -0.34
CA ALA A 9 3.34 3.17 0.40
C ALA A 9 4.77 3.56 0.80
N ILE A 10 5.20 3.13 1.99
CA ILE A 10 6.62 3.12 2.34
C ILE A 10 7.21 1.84 1.76
N VAL A 11 8.17 1.97 0.84
CA VAL A 11 8.87 0.85 0.19
C VAL A 11 10.28 0.77 0.74
N CYS A 12 10.68 -0.43 1.16
CA CYS A 12 12.02 -0.72 1.66
C CYS A 12 12.87 -1.31 0.53
N TYR A 13 13.97 -0.65 0.19
CA TYR A 13 14.95 -1.12 -0.80
C TYR A 13 16.20 -1.74 -0.16
N GLY A 14 16.39 -1.53 1.13
CA GLY A 14 17.52 -2.03 1.91
C GLY A 14 17.54 -1.39 3.30
N PRO A 15 18.51 -1.76 4.16
CA PRO A 15 18.72 -1.08 5.43
C PRO A 15 18.81 0.43 5.23
N GLU A 16 18.03 1.18 6.02
CA GLU A 16 17.95 2.65 5.99
C GLU A 16 17.42 3.29 4.68
N ASP A 17 17.04 2.49 3.68
CA ASP A 17 16.47 2.97 2.42
C ASP A 17 14.96 2.74 2.37
N TYR A 18 14.22 3.64 3.03
CA TYR A 18 12.76 3.69 3.03
C TYR A 18 12.26 4.90 2.25
N ARG A 19 11.42 4.66 1.24
CA ARG A 19 10.92 5.72 0.36
C ARG A 19 9.41 5.76 0.36
N LEU A 20 8.85 6.97 0.38
CA LEU A 20 7.43 7.18 0.16
C LEU A 20 7.14 7.19 -1.35
N GLU A 21 6.37 6.21 -1.82
CA GLU A 21 6.06 6.03 -3.23
C GLU A 21 4.56 5.97 -3.50
N GLU A 22 4.17 6.37 -4.71
CA GLU A 22 2.84 6.07 -5.27
C GLU A 22 2.90 4.72 -6.00
N ARG A 23 2.08 3.76 -5.55
CA ARG A 23 2.01 2.40 -6.08
C ARG A 23 0.58 2.08 -6.53
N PRO A 24 0.37 1.21 -7.54
CA PRO A 24 -0.98 0.77 -7.90
C PRO A 24 -1.71 0.16 -6.72
N VAL A 25 -3.01 0.43 -6.59
CA VAL A 25 -3.82 -0.28 -5.59
C VAL A 25 -3.98 -1.73 -6.03
N PRO A 26 -3.63 -2.73 -5.20
CA PRO A 26 -3.70 -4.12 -5.60
C PRO A 26 -5.15 -4.57 -5.80
N GLN A 27 -5.32 -5.54 -6.69
CA GLN A 27 -6.58 -6.25 -6.87
C GLN A 27 -6.55 -7.51 -5.99
N PRO A 28 -7.46 -7.67 -5.00
CA PRO A 28 -7.50 -8.87 -4.19
C PRO A 28 -7.88 -10.10 -5.02
N GLY A 29 -7.21 -11.21 -4.78
CA GLY A 29 -7.54 -12.53 -5.33
C GLY A 29 -8.65 -13.25 -4.55
N PRO A 30 -8.99 -14.50 -4.94
CA PRO A 30 -9.98 -15.30 -4.23
C PRO A 30 -9.60 -15.51 -2.76
N GLY A 31 -10.49 -15.13 -1.84
CA GLY A 31 -10.26 -15.26 -0.38
C GLY A 31 -9.48 -14.11 0.25
N GLU A 32 -9.03 -13.12 -0.51
CA GLU A 32 -8.32 -11.95 0.01
C GLU A 32 -9.26 -10.76 0.21
N VAL A 33 -8.84 -9.81 1.07
CA VAL A 33 -9.55 -8.55 1.29
C VAL A 33 -8.61 -7.36 1.08
N LEU A 34 -9.13 -6.33 0.42
CA LEU A 34 -8.44 -5.05 0.29
C LEU A 34 -8.84 -4.12 1.44
N VAL A 35 -7.85 -3.68 2.23
CA VAL A 35 -8.07 -2.81 3.38
C VAL A 35 -7.51 -1.41 3.11
N ARG A 36 -8.29 -0.37 3.42
CA ARG A 36 -7.80 1.01 3.45
C ARG A 36 -7.19 1.30 4.82
N VAL A 37 -5.86 1.16 4.92
CA VAL A 37 -5.13 1.43 6.17
C VAL A 37 -5.29 2.89 6.57
N LYS A 38 -5.73 3.12 7.81
CA LYS A 38 -5.86 4.46 8.40
C LYS A 38 -4.63 4.85 9.21
N LEU A 39 -4.08 3.90 9.97
CA LEU A 39 -2.93 4.05 10.84
C LEU A 39 -2.18 2.72 10.88
N ALA A 40 -0.85 2.78 11.02
CA ALA A 40 0.02 1.64 11.28
C ALA A 40 1.07 2.07 12.31
N GLY A 41 1.48 1.15 13.18
CA GLY A 41 2.57 1.34 14.13
C GLY A 41 3.84 0.63 13.66
N ILE A 42 4.98 1.05 14.21
CA ILE A 42 6.28 0.39 14.07
C ILE A 42 6.63 -0.24 15.40
#